data_AF-A0A4Y1ZQD0-F1
#
_entry.id   AF-A0A4Y1ZQD0-F1
#
_cell.length_a   1.000
_cell.length_b   1.000
_cell.length_c   1.000
_cell.angle_alpha   90.00
_cell.angle_beta   90.00
_cell.angle_gamma   90.00
#
_symmetry.space_group_name_H-M   'P 1'
#
loop_
_entity.id
_entity.type
_entity.pdbx_description
1 polymer ?
#
loop_
_entity_poly.entity_id
_entity_poly.type
_entity_poly.pdbx_seq_one_letter_code
_entity_poly.pdbx_strand_id
1 'polypeptide(L)'
;MEDFSTTLEHRVVASKTATDVVRFSFIVRKSISYLDLGLCRDSMLLNYVGTSCDCCALKLSNSFINTEQKCRKFFTQSRSLLYTLHLDLPKGRECSLKDVPNSITLDHNPCIPHISKIIPACGFDILILSDFIEDAINIIKEEMKIFEWVLKMSFSDLPLLYVLKIRAVDQFIDCFYPEITDSAIFKDFIMYFDFTEWMSTYEKPEFLEYLLYYSRHYGREDLKQDVFPIDEIIDPCIFNRYFSNIGPILKYINVPIFSEDDYRLYLLKISAMRPDLTEERLRKAEERKKREIIHQMLQIIWMHIDCRQHHCTEDASEALRLIWCSVLDAYISFKEIKRAFRGIFIAEELKNIYDFYAEAVGESSESVEPRSLQHLCRSIIRRTLRENQIWIPEGLRQMCLPKAIE
;
A
#
# COMPACT_ATOMS: atom_id res chain seq x y z
N MET A 1 -7.69 48.18 6.63
CA MET A 1 -9.11 47.88 6.81
C MET A 1 -9.31 46.62 6.00
N GLU A 2 -9.17 45.46 6.64
CA GLU A 2 -9.32 44.16 5.97
C GLU A 2 -10.80 43.99 5.64
N ASP A 3 -11.09 43.64 4.39
CA ASP A 3 -12.44 43.40 3.92
C ASP A 3 -13.07 42.26 4.73
N PHE A 4 -14.12 42.58 5.49
CA PHE A 4 -14.96 41.55 6.08
C PHE A 4 -15.67 40.82 4.94
N SER A 5 -15.18 39.63 4.59
CA SER A 5 -15.85 38.74 3.66
C SER A 5 -17.32 38.57 4.08
N THR A 6 -18.24 38.84 3.16
CA THR A 6 -19.68 38.63 3.37
C THR A 6 -20.08 37.16 3.23
N THR A 7 -19.19 36.32 2.70
CA THR A 7 -19.38 34.88 2.57
C THR A 7 -18.80 34.18 3.79
N LEU A 8 -19.67 33.46 4.51
CA LEU A 8 -19.25 32.58 5.60
C LEU A 8 -18.64 31.32 5.00
N GLU A 9 -17.36 31.08 5.29
CA GLU A 9 -16.73 29.79 5.00
C GLU A 9 -17.15 28.78 6.06
N HIS A 10 -17.37 27.53 5.63
CA HIS A 10 -17.89 26.48 6.47
C HIS A 10 -16.97 25.26 6.42
N ARG A 11 -16.56 24.74 7.59
CA ARG A 11 -15.73 23.54 7.68
C ARG A 11 -16.51 22.27 7.97
N VAL A 12 -15.94 21.16 7.52
CA VAL A 12 -16.33 19.79 7.88
C VAL A 12 -15.33 19.24 8.88
N VAL A 13 -15.85 18.67 9.97
CA VAL A 13 -15.04 17.98 10.96
C VAL A 13 -15.18 16.47 10.74
N ALA A 14 -14.05 15.79 10.54
CA ALA A 14 -14.00 14.34 10.46
C ALA A 14 -13.70 13.74 11.85
N SER A 15 -14.64 12.98 12.40
CA SER A 15 -14.45 12.20 13.62
C SER A 15 -13.64 10.95 13.31
N LYS A 16 -12.44 10.85 13.88
CA LYS A 16 -11.49 9.75 13.60
C LYS A 16 -11.59 8.57 14.57
N THR A 17 -12.13 8.80 15.77
CA THR A 17 -12.20 7.77 16.82
C THR A 17 -13.63 7.30 17.06
N ALA A 18 -13.80 6.06 17.52
CA ALA A 18 -15.10 5.54 17.93
C ALA A 18 -15.71 6.37 19.07
N THR A 19 -14.87 6.83 19.99
CA THR A 19 -15.26 7.75 21.06
C THR A 19 -15.86 9.04 20.50
N ASP A 20 -15.24 9.66 19.49
CA ASP A 20 -15.78 10.86 18.86
C ASP A 20 -17.10 10.57 18.13
N VAL A 21 -17.14 9.49 17.33
CA VAL A 21 -18.35 9.10 16.59
C VAL A 21 -19.53 8.84 17.54
N VAL A 22 -19.29 8.17 18.66
CA VAL A 22 -20.30 7.92 19.70
C VAL A 22 -20.68 9.20 20.44
N ARG A 23 -19.71 10.04 20.80
CA ARG A 23 -19.95 11.33 21.46
C ARG A 23 -20.79 12.28 20.63
N PHE A 24 -20.60 12.27 19.31
CA PHE A 24 -21.33 13.10 18.37
C PHE A 24 -22.45 12.34 17.64
N SER A 25 -22.85 11.18 18.17
CA SER A 25 -23.80 10.26 17.52
C SER A 25 -25.11 10.95 17.13
N PHE A 26 -25.66 11.84 17.96
CA PHE A 26 -26.90 12.56 17.67
C PHE A 26 -26.83 13.47 16.42
N ILE A 27 -25.63 13.76 15.91
CA ILE A 27 -25.35 14.47 14.65
C ILE A 27 -24.89 13.49 13.57
N VAL A 28 -23.90 12.64 13.89
CA VAL A 28 -23.21 11.76 12.95
C VAL A 28 -24.07 10.57 12.52
N ARG A 29 -24.90 10.05 13.43
CA ARG A 29 -25.79 8.90 13.24
C ARG A 29 -27.20 9.25 13.72
N LYS A 30 -28.05 9.70 12.79
CA LYS A 30 -29.43 10.14 13.08
C LYS A 30 -30.30 9.10 13.82
N SER A 31 -29.90 7.83 13.82
CA SER A 31 -30.56 6.72 14.51
C SER A 31 -30.21 6.55 15.99
N ILE A 32 -29.25 7.30 16.55
CA ILE A 32 -28.77 7.13 17.94
C ILE A 32 -29.06 8.39 18.76
N SER A 33 -29.65 8.23 19.95
CA SER A 33 -29.84 9.32 20.92
C SER A 33 -28.50 9.82 21.51
N TYR A 34 -28.52 10.94 22.20
CA TYR A 34 -27.35 11.45 22.93
C TYR A 34 -26.79 10.37 23.86
N LEU A 35 -25.48 10.09 23.78
CA LEU A 35 -24.83 9.06 24.58
C LEU A 35 -23.85 9.72 25.54
N ASP A 36 -24.08 9.54 26.84
CA ASP A 36 -23.19 10.07 27.88
C ASP A 36 -22.06 9.09 28.17
N LEU A 37 -20.91 9.35 27.57
CA LEU A 37 -19.69 8.58 27.79
C LEU A 37 -19.19 8.66 29.24
N GLY A 38 -19.59 9.69 30.01
CA GLY A 38 -19.24 9.81 31.43
C GLY A 38 -19.89 8.75 32.32
N LEU A 39 -20.95 8.09 31.84
CA LEU A 39 -21.63 6.98 32.51
C LEU A 39 -21.01 5.62 32.17
N CYS A 40 -20.20 5.54 31.12
CA CYS A 40 -19.53 4.31 30.70
C CYS A 40 -18.17 4.18 31.41
N ARG A 41 -18.17 3.71 32.66
CA ARG A 41 -16.93 3.52 33.44
C ARG A 41 -16.03 2.38 32.95
N ASP A 42 -16.57 1.45 32.14
CA ASP A 42 -15.88 0.24 31.68
C ASP A 42 -15.73 0.14 30.15
N SER A 43 -15.92 1.22 29.39
CA SER A 43 -15.91 1.09 27.92
C SER A 43 -14.48 0.96 27.38
N MET A 44 -14.17 -0.19 26.75
CA MET A 44 -13.02 -0.38 25.87
C MET A 44 -12.85 0.73 24.80
N LEU A 45 -13.91 1.52 24.53
CA LEU A 45 -13.91 2.67 23.62
C LEU A 45 -12.90 3.76 24.02
N LEU A 46 -12.57 3.90 25.30
CA LEU A 46 -11.53 4.84 25.77
C LEU A 46 -10.10 4.42 25.35
N ASN A 47 -9.90 3.13 25.04
CA ASN A 47 -8.59 2.56 24.71
C ASN A 47 -8.30 2.46 23.21
N TYR A 48 -9.28 2.70 22.33
CA TYR A 48 -9.06 2.82 20.88
C TYR A 48 -8.49 4.21 20.54
N VAL A 49 -7.27 4.47 21.01
CA VAL A 49 -6.51 5.69 20.70
C VAL A 49 -5.82 5.50 19.36
N GLY A 50 -6.60 5.64 18.28
CA GLY A 50 -6.05 5.93 16.96
C GLY A 50 -5.56 7.38 16.93
N THR A 51 -4.31 7.56 16.50
CA THR A 51 -3.55 8.83 16.43
C THR A 51 -4.42 10.05 16.08
N SER A 52 -4.67 10.91 17.07
CA SER A 52 -5.18 12.26 16.79
C SER A 52 -4.10 13.02 16.03
N CYS A 53 -4.47 13.67 14.93
CA CYS A 53 -3.60 14.63 14.25
C CYS A 53 -3.11 15.69 15.24
N ASP A 54 -1.81 16.00 15.26
CA ASP A 54 -1.18 16.98 16.16
C ASP A 54 -1.83 18.38 16.09
N CYS A 55 -2.53 18.71 15.00
CA CYS A 55 -3.27 19.96 14.86
C CYS A 55 -4.57 20.01 15.69
N CYS A 56 -5.03 18.87 16.23
CA CYS A 56 -6.29 18.71 16.92
C CYS A 56 -6.10 17.87 18.19
N ALA A 57 -5.10 18.22 19.02
CA ALA A 57 -4.98 17.75 20.39
C ALA A 57 -6.20 18.23 21.21
N LEU A 58 -7.35 17.62 20.95
CA LEU A 58 -8.60 17.82 21.66
C LEU A 58 -8.36 17.26 23.06
N LYS A 59 -8.11 18.14 24.03
CA LYS A 59 -8.12 17.75 25.44
C LYS A 59 -9.43 17.02 25.70
N LEU A 60 -9.34 15.72 25.99
CA LEU A 60 -10.46 14.88 26.40
C LEU A 60 -11.06 15.49 27.68
N SER A 61 -12.07 16.34 27.53
CA SER A 61 -13.00 16.62 28.62
C SER A 61 -14.07 15.55 28.55
N ASN A 62 -14.42 14.89 29.67
CA ASN A 62 -15.57 13.98 29.76
C ASN A 62 -16.91 14.74 29.71
N SER A 63 -16.98 15.85 28.97
CA SER A 63 -18.16 16.69 28.91
C SER A 63 -19.25 16.00 28.09
N PHE A 64 -20.45 15.96 28.65
CA PHE A 64 -21.65 15.47 27.98
C PHE A 64 -22.12 16.47 26.93
N ILE A 65 -22.12 16.04 25.67
CA ILE A 65 -22.49 16.85 24.50
C ILE A 65 -23.87 16.40 24.00
N ASN A 66 -24.85 17.28 24.12
CA ASN A 66 -26.25 17.01 23.76
C ASN A 66 -26.91 18.11 22.92
N THR A 67 -26.16 19.15 22.55
CA THR A 67 -26.65 20.26 21.72
C THR A 67 -25.61 20.64 20.67
N GLU A 68 -26.08 21.15 19.52
CA GLU A 68 -25.18 21.65 18.47
C GLU A 68 -24.26 22.77 18.98
N GLN A 69 -24.76 23.62 19.88
CA GLN A 69 -23.97 24.68 20.52
C GLN A 69 -22.79 24.12 21.31
N LYS A 70 -23.00 23.04 22.08
CA LYS A 70 -21.92 22.36 22.81
C LYS A 70 -20.91 21.74 21.84
N CYS A 71 -21.35 21.17 20.71
CA CYS A 71 -20.45 20.71 19.65
C CYS A 71 -19.56 21.83 19.11
N ARG A 72 -20.15 22.99 18.76
CA ARG A 72 -19.40 24.14 18.23
C ARG A 72 -18.39 24.68 19.25
N LYS A 73 -18.76 24.74 20.55
CA LYS A 73 -17.85 25.13 21.64
C LYS A 73 -16.69 24.13 21.82
N PHE A 74 -16.96 22.85 21.64
CA PHE A 74 -15.96 21.79 21.78
C PHE A 74 -14.87 21.90 20.70
N PHE A 75 -15.25 22.12 19.44
CA PHE A 75 -14.31 22.16 18.32
C PHE A 75 -13.69 23.54 18.05
N THR A 76 -14.30 24.63 18.53
CA THR A 76 -13.80 25.99 18.29
C THR A 76 -13.76 26.77 19.61
N GLN A 77 -12.62 26.72 20.32
CA GLN A 77 -12.49 27.34 21.64
C GLN A 77 -12.66 28.87 21.62
N SER A 78 -12.28 29.54 20.54
CA SER A 78 -12.53 30.98 20.34
C SER A 78 -14.02 31.32 20.33
N ARG A 79 -14.90 30.40 19.92
CA ARG A 79 -16.35 30.57 20.02
C ARG A 79 -16.88 30.40 21.42
N SER A 80 -16.18 29.70 22.31
CA SER A 80 -16.56 29.66 23.72
C SER A 80 -16.62 31.07 24.30
N LEU A 81 -15.66 31.94 23.95
CA LEU A 81 -15.66 33.34 24.37
C LEU A 81 -16.83 34.12 23.76
N LEU A 82 -17.09 33.96 22.45
CA LEU A 82 -18.20 34.61 21.76
C LEU A 82 -19.57 34.21 22.33
N TYR A 83 -19.77 32.92 22.62
CA TYR A 83 -21.00 32.44 23.25
C TYR A 83 -21.16 32.94 24.69
N THR A 84 -20.08 32.98 25.48
CA THR A 84 -20.10 33.51 26.85
C THR A 84 -20.43 35.00 26.87
N LEU A 85 -19.99 35.75 25.86
CA LEU A 85 -20.25 37.18 25.72
C LEU A 85 -21.53 37.52 24.94
N HIS A 86 -22.30 36.51 24.49
CA HIS A 86 -23.48 36.68 23.63
C HIS A 86 -23.21 37.43 22.31
N LEU A 87 -21.99 37.31 21.77
CA LEU A 87 -21.52 37.98 20.54
C LEU A 87 -21.56 37.09 19.30
N ASP A 88 -22.29 35.98 19.34
CA ASP A 88 -22.36 35.05 18.20
C ASP A 88 -23.27 35.56 17.08
N LEU A 89 -23.14 34.97 15.89
CA LEU A 89 -23.85 35.37 14.69
C LEU A 89 -25.38 35.41 14.88
N PRO A 90 -26.10 36.34 14.22
CA PRO A 90 -27.54 36.43 14.30
C PRO A 90 -28.23 35.11 13.90
N LYS A 91 -29.34 34.80 14.58
CA LYS A 91 -30.18 33.61 14.31
C LYS A 91 -30.45 33.50 12.80
N GLY A 92 -30.11 32.35 12.22
CA GLY A 92 -30.33 32.04 10.80
C GLY A 92 -29.08 32.11 9.91
N ARG A 93 -27.92 32.59 10.40
CA ARG A 93 -26.65 32.52 9.65
C ARG A 93 -25.85 31.24 9.87
N GLU A 94 -26.11 30.53 10.97
CA GLU A 94 -25.54 29.20 11.20
C GLU A 94 -26.46 28.12 10.68
N CYS A 95 -25.90 27.14 9.97
CA CYS A 95 -26.64 25.98 9.52
C CYS A 95 -26.77 24.94 10.64
N SER A 96 -27.86 24.19 10.64
CA SER A 96 -27.98 23.02 11.49
C SER A 96 -26.89 22.02 11.11
N LEU A 97 -26.27 21.41 12.11
CA LEU A 97 -25.28 20.34 11.91
C LEU A 97 -25.92 19.05 11.37
N LYS A 98 -27.25 18.90 11.49
CA LYS A 98 -27.99 17.72 11.03
C LYS A 98 -28.48 17.84 9.58
N ASP A 99 -28.84 19.05 9.17
CA ASP A 99 -29.51 19.34 7.90
C ASP A 99 -28.80 20.50 7.19
N VAL A 100 -27.60 20.19 6.67
CA VAL A 100 -26.76 21.14 5.94
C VAL A 100 -27.33 21.32 4.52
N PRO A 101 -27.63 22.55 4.07
CA PRO A 101 -28.03 22.82 2.69
C PRO A 101 -26.96 22.36 1.68
N ASN A 102 -27.39 21.74 0.57
CA ASN A 102 -26.50 21.30 -0.50
C ASN A 102 -25.74 22.46 -1.19
N SER A 103 -26.18 23.70 -1.01
CA SER A 103 -25.60 24.91 -1.61
C SER A 103 -24.36 25.45 -0.88
N ILE A 104 -23.92 24.80 0.21
CA ILE A 104 -22.79 25.26 1.02
C ILE A 104 -21.50 24.57 0.57
N THR A 105 -20.52 25.38 0.20
CA THR A 105 -19.15 24.91 -0.02
C THR A 105 -18.53 24.54 1.32
N LEU A 106 -17.98 23.34 1.40
CA LEU A 106 -17.42 22.74 2.60
C LEU A 106 -15.90 22.66 2.45
N ASP A 107 -15.18 23.18 3.43
CA ASP A 107 -13.72 23.16 3.49
C ASP A 107 -13.23 22.24 4.63
N HIS A 108 -12.01 21.73 4.52
CA HIS A 108 -11.33 20.94 5.55
C HIS A 108 -10.34 21.76 6.38
N ASN A 109 -10.18 23.06 6.10
CA ASN A 109 -9.27 23.95 6.79
C ASN A 109 -9.65 24.08 8.28
N PRO A 110 -8.76 23.68 9.21
CA PRO A 110 -9.04 23.71 10.63
C PRO A 110 -9.13 25.13 11.20
N CYS A 111 -8.63 26.14 10.49
CA CYS A 111 -8.67 27.54 10.92
C CYS A 111 -10.06 28.18 10.76
N ILE A 112 -10.94 27.59 9.95
CA ILE A 112 -12.31 28.11 9.76
C ILE A 112 -13.14 27.87 11.04
N PRO A 113 -13.71 28.92 11.66
CA PRO A 113 -14.39 28.78 12.94
C PRO A 113 -15.80 28.16 12.81
N HIS A 114 -16.43 28.26 11.64
CA HIS A 114 -17.81 27.82 11.41
C HIS A 114 -17.88 26.36 10.98
N ILE A 115 -18.48 25.52 11.81
CA ILE A 115 -18.66 24.10 11.50
C ILE A 115 -20.06 23.91 10.93
N SER A 116 -20.13 23.29 9.76
CA SER A 116 -21.41 22.94 9.14
C SER A 116 -21.71 21.45 9.22
N LYS A 117 -20.70 20.58 9.19
CA LYS A 117 -20.92 19.14 9.17
C LYS A 117 -19.92 18.41 10.05
N ILE A 118 -20.38 17.38 10.74
CA ILE A 118 -19.53 16.40 11.41
C ILE A 118 -19.81 15.07 10.73
N ILE A 119 -18.77 14.42 10.23
CA ILE A 119 -18.86 13.12 9.57
C ILE A 119 -17.86 12.16 10.20
N PRO A 120 -18.09 10.83 10.15
CA PRO A 120 -17.01 9.90 10.40
C PRO A 120 -15.88 10.13 9.38
N ALA A 121 -14.65 9.86 9.78
CA ALA A 121 -13.54 9.81 8.83
C ALA A 121 -13.85 8.79 7.71
N CYS A 122 -13.33 9.03 6.51
CA CYS A 122 -13.46 8.09 5.41
C CYS A 122 -12.98 6.70 5.85
N GLY A 123 -13.75 5.65 5.53
CA GLY A 123 -13.45 4.28 5.91
C GLY A 123 -13.65 3.93 7.38
N PHE A 124 -14.09 4.87 8.25
CA PHE A 124 -14.21 4.61 9.69
C PHE A 124 -15.04 3.37 10.02
N ASP A 125 -16.23 3.23 9.43
CA ASP A 125 -17.12 2.10 9.71
C ASP A 125 -16.52 0.76 9.22
N ILE A 126 -15.76 0.80 8.13
CA ILE A 126 -15.08 -0.36 7.56
C ILE A 126 -13.92 -0.79 8.46
N LEU A 127 -13.14 0.17 8.98
CA LEU A 127 -12.05 -0.11 9.92
C LEU A 127 -12.57 -0.77 11.19
N ILE A 128 -13.66 -0.25 11.75
CA ILE A 128 -14.30 -0.81 12.94
C ILE A 128 -14.84 -2.22 12.67
N LEU A 129 -15.48 -2.43 11.51
CA LEU A 129 -15.98 -3.75 11.12
C LEU A 129 -14.83 -4.75 10.97
N SER A 130 -13.72 -4.34 10.36
CA SER A 130 -12.53 -5.18 10.23
C SER A 130 -11.94 -5.57 11.58
N ASP A 131 -11.87 -4.63 12.52
CA ASP A 131 -11.38 -4.91 13.89
C ASP A 131 -12.31 -5.89 14.61
N PHE A 132 -13.64 -5.75 14.46
CA PHE A 132 -14.60 -6.71 15.02
C PHE A 132 -14.48 -8.10 14.42
N ILE A 133 -14.21 -8.21 13.12
CA ILE A 133 -14.03 -9.51 12.45
C ILE A 133 -12.75 -10.18 12.96
N GLU A 134 -11.65 -9.43 13.06
CA GLU A 134 -10.38 -9.91 13.62
C GLU A 134 -10.56 -10.42 15.06
N ASP A 135 -11.24 -9.64 15.92
CA ASP A 135 -11.57 -10.05 17.29
C ASP A 135 -12.46 -11.30 17.32
N ALA A 136 -13.43 -11.40 16.42
CA ALA A 136 -14.33 -12.55 16.33
C ALA A 136 -13.59 -13.83 15.92
N ILE A 137 -12.66 -13.75 14.96
CA ILE A 137 -11.80 -14.88 14.55
C ILE A 137 -10.97 -15.34 15.74
N ASN A 138 -10.35 -14.41 16.47
CA ASN A 138 -9.50 -14.71 17.62
C ASN A 138 -10.26 -15.36 18.80
N ILE A 139 -11.56 -15.07 18.97
CA ILE A 139 -12.37 -15.56 20.09
C ILE A 139 -13.13 -16.84 19.74
N ILE A 140 -13.65 -16.94 18.51
CA ILE A 140 -14.60 -17.96 18.10
C ILE A 140 -13.87 -19.07 17.35
N LYS A 141 -13.95 -20.31 17.84
CA LYS A 141 -13.36 -21.51 17.19
C LYS A 141 -14.04 -21.92 15.86
N GLU A 142 -14.96 -21.10 15.34
CA GLU A 142 -15.74 -21.36 14.13
C GLU A 142 -15.36 -20.38 13.01
N GLU A 143 -14.05 -20.19 12.81
CA GLU A 143 -13.43 -19.26 11.85
C GLU A 143 -14.04 -19.38 10.45
N MET A 144 -14.32 -20.62 10.00
CA MET A 144 -14.94 -20.89 8.69
C MET A 144 -16.34 -20.30 8.53
N LYS A 145 -17.15 -20.21 9.59
CA LYS A 145 -18.48 -19.60 9.50
C LYS A 145 -18.41 -18.09 9.36
N ILE A 146 -17.46 -17.46 10.07
CA ILE A 146 -17.18 -16.02 9.94
C ILE A 146 -16.71 -15.74 8.52
N PHE A 147 -15.81 -16.57 8.01
CA PHE A 147 -15.28 -16.41 6.67
C PHE A 147 -16.34 -16.57 5.58
N GLU A 148 -17.18 -17.60 5.68
CA GLU A 148 -18.31 -17.80 4.76
C GLU A 148 -19.27 -16.60 4.79
N TRP A 149 -19.50 -16.00 5.95
CA TRP A 149 -20.29 -14.78 6.09
C TRP A 149 -19.62 -13.58 5.41
N VAL A 150 -18.30 -13.40 5.59
CA VAL A 150 -17.52 -12.32 4.93
C VAL A 150 -17.57 -12.44 3.41
N LEU A 151 -17.43 -13.64 2.85
CA LEU A 151 -17.47 -13.85 1.40
C LEU A 151 -18.86 -13.59 0.79
N LYS A 152 -19.92 -13.91 1.53
CA LYS A 152 -21.32 -13.74 1.07
C LYS A 152 -21.83 -12.31 1.21
N MET A 153 -21.24 -11.49 2.08
CA MET A 153 -21.64 -10.10 2.22
C MET A 153 -21.03 -9.23 1.12
N SER A 154 -21.88 -8.45 0.46
CA SER A 154 -21.44 -7.41 -0.47
C SER A 154 -21.52 -6.03 0.18
N PHE A 155 -20.49 -5.22 -0.04
CA PHE A 155 -20.41 -3.83 0.36
C PHE A 155 -20.20 -2.96 -0.90
N SER A 156 -21.23 -2.22 -1.30
CA SER A 156 -21.18 -1.31 -2.47
C SER A 156 -20.66 -2.00 -3.74
N ASP A 157 -21.32 -3.10 -4.12
CA ASP A 157 -21.04 -3.93 -5.31
C ASP A 157 -19.74 -4.76 -5.30
N LEU A 158 -18.89 -4.63 -4.27
CA LEU A 158 -17.72 -5.47 -4.03
C LEU A 158 -17.95 -6.42 -2.83
N PRO A 159 -17.32 -7.60 -2.77
CA PRO A 159 -17.35 -8.43 -1.58
C PRO A 159 -16.73 -7.70 -0.38
N LEU A 160 -17.25 -7.97 0.82
CA LEU A 160 -16.74 -7.37 2.06
C LEU A 160 -15.23 -7.62 2.22
N LEU A 161 -14.74 -8.78 1.79
CA LEU A 161 -13.31 -9.13 1.82
C LEU A 161 -12.42 -8.03 1.22
N TYR A 162 -12.86 -7.38 0.14
CA TYR A 162 -12.09 -6.35 -0.58
C TYR A 162 -11.89 -5.07 0.24
N VAL A 163 -12.76 -4.83 1.23
CA VAL A 163 -12.69 -3.61 2.06
C VAL A 163 -12.13 -3.88 3.46
N LEU A 164 -11.93 -5.14 3.84
CA LEU A 164 -11.34 -5.47 5.14
C LEU A 164 -9.86 -5.08 5.19
N LYS A 165 -9.36 -4.79 6.39
CA LYS A 165 -7.91 -4.62 6.57
C LYS A 165 -7.23 -5.92 6.20
N ILE A 166 -6.13 -5.79 5.45
CA ILE A 166 -5.36 -6.94 4.99
C ILE A 166 -4.84 -7.83 6.14
N ARG A 167 -4.73 -7.29 7.37
CA ARG A 167 -4.44 -8.06 8.61
C ARG A 167 -5.51 -9.06 8.98
N ALA A 168 -6.77 -8.66 8.91
CA ALA A 168 -7.88 -9.59 9.15
C ALA A 168 -7.95 -10.63 8.03
N VAL A 169 -7.63 -10.23 6.79
CA VAL A 169 -7.60 -11.12 5.64
C VAL A 169 -6.47 -12.16 5.74
N ASP A 170 -5.30 -11.77 6.25
CA ASP A 170 -4.13 -12.64 6.42
C ASP A 170 -4.41 -13.83 7.35
N GLN A 171 -5.24 -13.63 8.39
CA GLN A 171 -5.68 -14.71 9.29
C GLN A 171 -6.48 -15.80 8.54
N PHE A 172 -7.18 -15.45 7.46
CA PHE A 172 -7.90 -16.45 6.67
C PHE A 172 -6.95 -17.33 5.85
N ILE A 173 -5.76 -16.86 5.50
CA ILE A 173 -4.77 -17.67 4.78
C ILE A 173 -4.36 -18.87 5.65
N ASP A 174 -4.16 -18.65 6.94
CA ASP A 174 -3.80 -19.68 7.91
C ASP A 174 -4.86 -20.78 8.02
N CYS A 175 -6.13 -20.49 7.71
CA CYS A 175 -7.22 -21.48 7.69
C CYS A 175 -7.12 -22.47 6.51
N PHE A 176 -6.45 -22.08 5.42
CA PHE A 176 -6.38 -22.86 4.17
C PHE A 176 -4.98 -23.37 3.85
N TYR A 177 -3.96 -22.98 4.64
CA TYR A 177 -2.59 -23.41 4.47
C TYR A 177 -2.18 -24.42 5.54
N PRO A 178 -1.44 -25.50 5.20
CA PRO A 178 -1.01 -25.89 3.85
C PRO A 178 -2.04 -26.72 3.08
N GLU A 179 -3.12 -27.14 3.75
CA GLU A 179 -4.15 -28.01 3.19
C GLU A 179 -5.50 -27.31 3.09
N ILE A 180 -6.11 -27.35 1.90
CA ILE A 180 -7.43 -26.78 1.66
C ILE A 180 -8.49 -27.65 2.32
N THR A 181 -9.11 -27.11 3.38
CA THR A 181 -10.20 -27.77 4.11
C THR A 181 -11.54 -27.70 3.37
N ASP A 182 -11.83 -26.57 2.70
CA ASP A 182 -13.01 -26.38 1.86
C ASP A 182 -12.63 -25.70 0.53
N SER A 183 -12.69 -26.46 -0.57
CA SER A 183 -12.27 -25.98 -1.89
C SER A 183 -13.20 -24.92 -2.50
N ALA A 184 -14.49 -24.92 -2.14
CA ALA A 184 -15.44 -23.95 -2.69
C ALA A 184 -15.23 -22.59 -2.04
N ILE A 185 -15.15 -22.58 -0.71
CA ILE A 185 -14.88 -21.38 0.08
C ILE A 185 -13.51 -20.79 -0.26
N PHE A 186 -12.47 -21.62 -0.40
CA PHE A 186 -11.14 -21.16 -0.76
C PHE A 186 -11.08 -20.61 -2.19
N LYS A 187 -11.83 -21.18 -3.13
CA LYS A 187 -11.93 -20.61 -4.48
C LYS A 187 -12.51 -19.21 -4.43
N ASP A 188 -13.60 -19.01 -3.69
CA ASP A 188 -14.23 -17.69 -3.55
C ASP A 188 -13.27 -16.69 -2.88
N PHE A 189 -12.53 -17.10 -1.84
CA PHE A 189 -11.45 -16.31 -1.24
C PHE A 189 -10.46 -15.81 -2.29
N ILE A 190 -9.87 -16.74 -3.04
CA ILE A 190 -8.82 -16.47 -4.01
C ILE A 190 -9.31 -15.52 -5.11
N MET A 191 -10.55 -15.68 -5.57
CA MET A 191 -11.12 -14.80 -6.59
C MET A 191 -11.20 -13.34 -6.11
N TYR A 192 -11.39 -13.11 -4.82
CA TYR A 192 -11.56 -11.77 -4.24
C TYR A 192 -10.35 -11.23 -3.48
N PHE A 193 -9.28 -12.01 -3.33
CA PHE A 193 -8.10 -11.63 -2.55
C PHE A 193 -7.29 -10.50 -3.20
N ASP A 194 -7.02 -9.43 -2.45
CA ASP A 194 -6.18 -8.33 -2.95
C ASP A 194 -4.69 -8.67 -2.84
N PHE A 195 -4.14 -9.23 -3.92
CA PHE A 195 -2.72 -9.55 -4.04
C PHE A 195 -1.83 -8.31 -3.94
N THR A 196 -2.26 -7.17 -4.46
CA THR A 196 -1.47 -5.95 -4.51
C THR A 196 -1.29 -5.37 -3.11
N GLU A 197 -2.39 -5.25 -2.35
CA GLU A 197 -2.33 -4.76 -0.97
C GLU A 197 -1.57 -5.74 -0.07
N TRP A 198 -1.80 -7.05 -0.22
CA TRP A 198 -1.13 -8.07 0.59
C TRP A 198 0.39 -8.09 0.35
N MET A 199 0.84 -8.13 -0.91
CA MET A 199 2.28 -8.12 -1.23
C MET A 199 2.97 -6.80 -0.87
N SER A 200 2.21 -5.71 -0.77
CA SER A 200 2.71 -4.42 -0.27
C SER A 200 2.81 -4.35 1.26
N THR A 201 2.29 -5.36 1.98
CA THR A 201 2.22 -5.37 3.44
C THR A 201 3.01 -6.51 4.09
N TYR A 202 3.19 -7.64 3.38
CA TYR A 202 3.76 -8.87 3.93
C TYR A 202 4.87 -9.45 3.09
N GLU A 203 5.89 -9.97 3.78
CA GLU A 203 6.90 -10.86 3.23
C GLU A 203 6.67 -12.28 3.76
N LYS A 204 5.92 -13.08 2.99
CA LYS A 204 5.63 -14.49 3.29
C LYS A 204 5.70 -15.31 2.00
N PRO A 205 6.91 -15.70 1.56
CA PRO A 205 7.12 -16.28 0.23
C PRO A 205 6.36 -17.60 0.02
N GLU A 206 6.23 -18.44 1.05
CA GLU A 206 5.53 -19.73 0.94
C GLU A 206 4.02 -19.53 0.73
N PHE A 207 3.41 -18.60 1.48
CA PHE A 207 2.01 -18.25 1.30
C PHE A 207 1.79 -17.59 -0.06
N LEU A 208 2.70 -16.70 -0.47
CA LEU A 208 2.61 -16.06 -1.78
C LEU A 208 2.62 -17.10 -2.91
N GLU A 209 3.57 -18.04 -2.89
CA GLU A 209 3.66 -19.09 -3.90
C GLU A 209 2.41 -19.98 -3.90
N TYR A 210 1.89 -20.32 -2.72
CA TYR A 210 0.66 -21.09 -2.55
C TYR A 210 -0.55 -20.37 -3.15
N LEU A 211 -0.74 -19.10 -2.81
CA LEU A 211 -1.86 -18.29 -3.30
C LEU A 211 -1.78 -18.08 -4.81
N LEU A 212 -0.58 -17.78 -5.35
CA LEU A 212 -0.39 -17.60 -6.80
C LEU A 212 -0.70 -18.88 -7.58
N TYR A 213 -0.28 -20.05 -7.06
CA TYR A 213 -0.60 -21.35 -7.65
C TYR A 213 -2.11 -21.54 -7.81
N TYR A 214 -2.88 -21.30 -6.74
CA TYR A 214 -4.34 -21.51 -6.77
C TYR A 214 -5.10 -20.42 -7.51
N SER A 215 -4.66 -19.16 -7.45
CA SER A 215 -5.21 -18.08 -8.30
C SER A 215 -5.17 -18.46 -9.77
N ARG A 216 -4.07 -19.09 -10.20
CA ARG A 216 -3.98 -19.59 -11.55
C ARG A 216 -4.90 -20.78 -11.78
N HIS A 217 -4.91 -21.76 -10.88
CA HIS A 217 -5.76 -22.95 -11.01
C HIS A 217 -7.26 -22.60 -11.13
N TYR A 218 -7.69 -21.54 -10.42
CA TYR A 218 -9.07 -21.06 -10.47
C TYR A 218 -9.35 -20.06 -11.60
N GLY A 219 -8.33 -19.62 -12.33
CA GLY A 219 -8.47 -18.83 -13.55
C GLY A 219 -8.66 -17.33 -13.31
N ARG A 220 -7.98 -16.74 -12.32
CA ARG A 220 -7.99 -15.28 -12.14
C ARG A 220 -7.43 -14.56 -13.38
N GLU A 221 -8.19 -13.60 -13.90
CA GLU A 221 -7.86 -12.87 -15.14
C GLU A 221 -7.14 -11.54 -14.88
N ASP A 222 -7.36 -10.92 -13.72
CA ASP A 222 -6.71 -9.68 -13.29
C ASP A 222 -5.19 -9.81 -13.18
N LEU A 223 -4.70 -11.00 -12.82
CA LEU A 223 -3.27 -11.33 -12.80
C LEU A 223 -2.65 -11.49 -14.20
N LYS A 224 -3.44 -11.47 -15.29
CA LYS A 224 -2.93 -11.77 -16.64
C LYS A 224 -2.50 -10.55 -17.44
N GLN A 225 -3.19 -9.40 -17.37
CA GLN A 225 -2.78 -8.25 -18.21
C GLN A 225 -3.38 -6.86 -17.95
N ASP A 226 -4.58 -6.69 -17.35
CA ASP A 226 -5.32 -5.43 -17.59
C ASP A 226 -5.62 -4.54 -16.38
N VAL A 227 -5.44 -4.98 -15.12
CA VAL A 227 -5.86 -4.19 -13.95
C VAL A 227 -4.70 -3.82 -13.01
N PHE A 228 -3.78 -4.75 -12.74
CA PHE A 228 -2.48 -4.49 -12.12
C PHE A 228 -1.59 -5.72 -12.36
N PRO A 229 -0.72 -5.70 -13.37
CA PRO A 229 -0.13 -6.93 -13.84
C PRO A 229 1.01 -7.32 -12.87
N ILE A 230 1.07 -8.61 -12.52
CA ILE A 230 1.98 -9.15 -11.49
C ILE A 230 3.47 -8.85 -11.76
N ASP A 231 3.81 -8.53 -12.99
CA ASP A 231 5.13 -8.12 -13.47
C ASP A 231 5.53 -6.68 -13.09
N GLU A 232 4.62 -5.86 -12.57
CA GLU A 232 4.89 -4.53 -11.98
C GLU A 232 5.22 -4.60 -10.47
N ILE A 233 5.09 -5.77 -9.82
CA ILE A 233 5.15 -5.89 -8.35
C ILE A 233 6.60 -5.97 -7.81
N ILE A 234 7.56 -6.24 -8.69
CA ILE A 234 8.97 -6.42 -8.32
C ILE A 234 9.55 -5.16 -7.67
N ASP A 235 9.31 -3.98 -8.24
CA ASP A 235 9.83 -2.72 -7.70
C ASP A 235 9.18 -2.35 -6.35
N PRO A 236 7.85 -2.45 -6.16
CA PRO A 236 7.23 -2.38 -4.84
C PRO A 236 7.83 -3.32 -3.81
N CYS A 237 8.13 -4.57 -4.16
CA CYS A 237 8.82 -5.50 -3.26
C CYS A 237 10.21 -4.98 -2.87
N ILE A 238 10.97 -4.42 -3.83
CA ILE A 238 12.28 -3.81 -3.56
C ILE A 238 12.16 -2.61 -2.62
N PHE A 239 11.20 -1.70 -2.86
CA PHE A 239 11.02 -0.51 -2.02
C PHE A 239 10.58 -0.85 -0.58
N ASN A 240 9.79 -1.91 -0.41
CA ASN A 240 9.34 -2.36 0.91
C ASN A 240 10.32 -3.34 1.58
N ARG A 241 11.40 -3.74 0.89
CA ARG A 241 12.41 -4.72 1.31
C ARG A 241 11.88 -6.15 1.45
N TYR A 242 10.84 -6.49 0.72
CA TYR A 242 10.26 -7.84 0.68
C TYR A 242 10.97 -8.70 -0.37
N PHE A 243 12.28 -8.82 -0.23
CA PHE A 243 13.15 -9.46 -1.22
C PHE A 243 12.81 -10.95 -1.42
N SER A 244 12.37 -11.63 -0.37
CA SER A 244 12.03 -13.06 -0.40
C SER A 244 10.82 -13.36 -1.28
N ASN A 245 9.90 -12.40 -1.46
CA ASN A 245 8.72 -12.55 -2.31
C ASN A 245 9.07 -12.54 -3.82
N ILE A 246 10.21 -11.98 -4.22
CA ILE A 246 10.62 -11.84 -5.63
C ILE A 246 10.79 -13.20 -6.30
N GLY A 247 11.35 -14.18 -5.60
CA GLY A 247 11.54 -15.55 -6.11
C GLY A 247 10.24 -16.21 -6.54
N PRO A 248 9.24 -16.33 -5.64
CA PRO A 248 7.88 -16.75 -5.98
C PRO A 248 7.34 -15.99 -7.18
N ILE A 249 7.31 -14.65 -7.18
CA ILE A 249 6.75 -13.84 -8.28
C ILE A 249 7.40 -14.17 -9.62
N LEU A 250 8.73 -14.36 -9.66
CA LEU A 250 9.48 -14.69 -10.87
C LEU A 250 9.20 -16.10 -11.43
N LYS A 251 8.60 -17.01 -10.67
CA LYS A 251 8.04 -18.27 -11.22
C LYS A 251 6.79 -18.02 -12.06
N TYR A 252 6.13 -16.90 -11.79
CA TYR A 252 4.79 -16.57 -12.26
C TYR A 252 4.81 -15.49 -13.37
N ILE A 253 5.96 -14.82 -13.60
CA ILE A 253 6.14 -13.80 -14.66
C ILE A 253 7.25 -14.17 -15.64
N ASN A 254 7.30 -13.55 -16.83
CA ASN A 254 8.42 -13.75 -17.77
C ASN A 254 9.66 -12.96 -17.34
N VAL A 255 9.51 -11.63 -17.28
CA VAL A 255 10.54 -10.64 -16.94
C VAL A 255 9.85 -9.47 -16.23
N PRO A 256 10.49 -8.81 -15.25
CA PRO A 256 9.98 -7.56 -14.68
C PRO A 256 9.75 -6.52 -15.77
N ILE A 257 8.65 -5.77 -15.67
CA ILE A 257 8.31 -4.72 -16.64
C ILE A 257 8.83 -3.37 -16.15
N PHE A 258 9.30 -2.55 -17.09
CA PHE A 258 9.62 -1.16 -16.82
C PHE A 258 8.34 -0.37 -16.51
N SER A 259 8.32 0.28 -15.35
CA SER A 259 7.28 1.20 -14.91
C SER A 259 7.84 2.63 -14.79
N GLU A 260 7.16 3.60 -15.41
CA GLU A 260 7.54 5.02 -15.33
C GLU A 260 7.36 5.58 -13.91
N ASP A 261 6.37 5.08 -13.17
CA ASP A 261 6.14 5.48 -11.78
C ASP A 261 7.26 4.99 -10.86
N ASP A 262 7.69 3.73 -11.01
CA ASP A 262 8.81 3.16 -10.25
C ASP A 262 10.13 3.85 -10.61
N TYR A 263 10.35 4.13 -11.90
CA TYR A 263 11.50 4.91 -12.35
C TYR A 263 11.60 6.27 -11.65
N ARG A 264 10.48 7.01 -11.58
CA ARG A 264 10.41 8.29 -10.88
C ARG A 264 10.59 8.15 -9.38
N LEU A 265 10.08 7.07 -8.80
CA LEU A 265 10.22 6.80 -7.37
C LEU A 265 11.69 6.51 -7.01
N TYR A 266 12.41 5.72 -7.82
CA TYR A 266 13.86 5.52 -7.64
C TYR A 266 14.62 6.83 -7.73
N LEU A 267 14.34 7.65 -8.76
CA LEU A 267 14.95 8.98 -8.90
C LEU A 267 14.70 9.80 -7.63
N LEU A 268 13.45 9.95 -7.20
CA LEU A 268 13.09 10.72 -6.01
C LEU A 268 13.84 10.26 -4.75
N LYS A 269 13.87 8.95 -4.50
CA LYS A 269 14.47 8.34 -3.31
C LYS A 269 15.99 8.48 -3.31
N ILE A 270 16.65 8.22 -4.44
CA ILE A 270 18.10 8.35 -4.55
C ILE A 270 18.51 9.83 -4.52
N SER A 271 17.77 10.72 -5.20
CA SER A 271 18.04 12.17 -5.20
C SER A 271 17.93 12.79 -3.81
N ALA A 272 17.05 12.27 -2.94
CA ALA A 272 16.97 12.71 -1.55
C ALA A 272 18.29 12.46 -0.79
N MET A 273 19.04 11.42 -1.15
CA MET A 273 20.35 11.09 -0.56
C MET A 273 21.53 11.64 -1.37
N ARG A 274 21.32 11.92 -2.66
CA ARG A 274 22.32 12.43 -3.61
C ARG A 274 21.70 13.54 -4.46
N PRO A 275 21.68 14.80 -3.96
CA PRO A 275 21.00 15.92 -4.63
C PRO A 275 21.50 16.23 -6.05
N ASP A 276 22.72 15.79 -6.39
CA ASP A 276 23.30 15.94 -7.73
C ASP A 276 22.64 15.03 -8.78
N LEU A 277 21.92 13.99 -8.35
CA LEU A 277 21.06 13.20 -9.24
C LEU A 277 19.81 14.01 -9.56
N THR A 278 19.69 14.49 -10.79
CA THR A 278 18.55 15.27 -11.26
C THR A 278 17.99 14.68 -12.55
N GLU A 279 16.74 15.02 -12.87
CA GLU A 279 16.10 14.60 -14.12
C GLU A 279 16.90 15.05 -15.36
N GLU A 280 17.49 16.24 -15.33
CA GLU A 280 18.37 16.74 -16.40
C GLU A 280 19.63 15.88 -16.59
N ARG A 281 20.19 15.34 -15.49
CA ARG A 281 21.34 14.42 -15.55
C ARG A 281 20.93 13.09 -16.16
N LEU A 282 19.77 12.55 -15.78
CA LEU A 282 19.24 11.31 -16.36
C LEU A 282 18.89 11.47 -17.83
N ARG A 283 18.29 12.58 -18.24
CA ARG A 283 18.01 12.86 -19.66
C ARG A 283 19.27 12.76 -20.55
N LYS A 284 20.41 13.25 -20.07
CA LYS A 284 21.70 13.11 -20.78
C LYS A 284 22.21 11.67 -20.86
N ALA A 285 21.85 10.83 -19.90
CA ALA A 285 22.12 9.39 -19.97
C ALA A 285 21.15 8.71 -20.97
N GLU A 286 19.88 9.11 -20.96
CA GLU A 286 18.81 8.61 -21.85
C GLU A 286 19.08 8.91 -23.33
N GLU A 287 19.74 10.04 -23.65
CA GLU A 287 20.21 10.33 -25.02
C GLU A 287 21.12 9.24 -25.61
N ARG A 288 21.72 8.39 -24.76
CA ARG A 288 22.74 7.41 -25.14
C ARG A 288 22.35 5.97 -24.84
N LYS A 289 21.37 5.77 -23.96
CA LYS A 289 20.93 4.47 -23.47
C LYS A 289 19.42 4.47 -23.32
N LYS A 290 18.83 3.31 -23.56
CA LYS A 290 17.40 3.08 -23.31
C LYS A 290 17.07 3.37 -21.84
N ARG A 291 15.89 3.95 -21.60
CA ARG A 291 15.45 4.33 -20.24
C ARG A 291 15.33 3.11 -19.34
N GLU A 292 14.96 1.96 -19.89
CA GLU A 292 14.86 0.67 -19.20
C GLU A 292 16.21 0.22 -18.62
N ILE A 293 17.31 0.45 -19.33
CA ILE A 293 18.66 0.16 -18.82
C ILE A 293 19.03 1.12 -17.68
N ILE A 294 18.61 2.39 -17.78
CA ILE A 294 18.86 3.38 -16.72
C ILE A 294 18.02 3.06 -15.49
N HIS A 295 16.77 2.63 -15.66
CA HIS A 295 15.93 2.10 -14.60
C HIS A 295 16.59 0.92 -13.88
N GLN A 296 17.11 -0.07 -14.62
CA GLN A 296 17.86 -1.19 -14.04
C GLN A 296 19.09 -0.72 -13.25
N MET A 297 19.81 0.30 -13.73
CA MET A 297 20.93 0.89 -12.98
C MET A 297 20.45 1.57 -11.69
N LEU A 298 19.33 2.30 -11.73
CA LEU A 298 18.75 2.95 -10.55
C LEU A 298 18.28 1.91 -9.53
N GLN A 299 17.68 0.81 -9.99
CA GLN A 299 17.27 -0.32 -9.15
C GLN A 299 18.49 -0.92 -8.41
N ILE A 300 19.59 -1.19 -9.12
CA ILE A 300 20.85 -1.66 -8.52
C ILE A 300 21.37 -0.67 -7.46
N ILE A 301 21.41 0.62 -7.81
CA ILE A 301 21.89 1.68 -6.90
C ILE A 301 21.02 1.74 -5.65
N TRP A 302 19.70 1.71 -5.80
CA TRP A 302 18.77 1.75 -4.68
C TRP A 302 18.92 0.53 -3.78
N MET A 303 18.92 -0.68 -4.35
CA MET A 303 19.11 -1.92 -3.59
C MET A 303 20.41 -1.88 -2.78
N HIS A 304 21.52 -1.42 -3.37
CA HIS A 304 22.80 -1.28 -2.67
C HIS A 304 22.74 -0.28 -1.51
N ILE A 305 22.12 0.88 -1.73
CA ILE A 305 22.03 1.94 -0.71
C ILE A 305 21.12 1.47 0.45
N ASP A 306 19.95 0.95 0.11
CA ASP A 306 18.93 0.58 1.09
C ASP A 306 19.34 -0.66 1.90
N CYS A 307 19.94 -1.67 1.28
CA CYS A 307 20.36 -2.89 1.97
C CYS A 307 21.51 -2.64 2.95
N ARG A 308 22.38 -1.65 2.66
CA ARG A 308 23.45 -1.23 3.58
C ARG A 308 22.91 -0.47 4.78
N GLN A 309 21.86 0.33 4.60
CA GLN A 309 21.22 1.06 5.69
C GLN A 309 20.44 0.12 6.63
N HIS A 310 19.88 -0.96 6.09
CA HIS A 310 18.98 -1.86 6.82
C HIS A 310 19.54 -3.26 7.10
N HIS A 311 20.81 -3.49 6.78
CA HIS A 311 21.52 -4.76 7.03
C HIS A 311 20.89 -6.01 6.39
N CYS A 312 20.24 -5.87 5.22
CA CYS A 312 19.60 -6.97 4.46
C CYS A 312 20.33 -7.27 3.14
N THR A 313 21.67 -7.29 3.18
CA THR A 313 22.49 -7.40 1.96
C THR A 313 22.39 -8.76 1.27
N GLU A 314 22.26 -9.84 2.03
CA GLU A 314 22.15 -11.20 1.48
C GLU A 314 20.84 -11.38 0.71
N ASP A 315 19.70 -11.03 1.30
CA ASP A 315 18.38 -11.14 0.66
C ASP A 315 18.28 -10.23 -0.58
N ALA A 316 18.81 -9.00 -0.48
CA ALA A 316 18.85 -8.09 -1.62
C ALA A 316 19.75 -8.62 -2.75
N SER A 317 20.90 -9.23 -2.41
CA SER A 317 21.80 -9.84 -3.39
C SER A 317 21.12 -11.02 -4.11
N GLU A 318 20.42 -11.88 -3.36
CA GLU A 318 19.69 -13.01 -3.92
C GLU A 318 18.51 -12.55 -4.81
N ALA A 319 17.74 -11.56 -4.36
CA ALA A 319 16.70 -10.95 -5.18
C ALA A 319 17.26 -10.36 -6.48
N LEU A 320 18.38 -9.64 -6.39
CA LEU A 320 19.05 -9.06 -7.56
C LEU A 320 19.51 -10.16 -8.53
N ARG A 321 20.11 -11.24 -8.01
CA ARG A 321 20.50 -12.41 -8.81
C ARG A 321 19.30 -12.98 -9.56
N LEU A 322 18.18 -13.20 -8.87
CA LEU A 322 16.96 -13.76 -9.44
C LEU A 322 16.36 -12.85 -10.53
N ILE A 323 16.28 -11.54 -10.28
CA ILE A 323 15.83 -10.54 -11.27
C ILE A 323 16.71 -10.62 -12.52
N TRP A 324 18.03 -10.56 -12.35
CA TRP A 324 18.97 -10.57 -13.47
C TRP A 324 19.07 -11.91 -14.19
N CYS A 325 18.65 -13.01 -13.57
CA CYS A 325 18.42 -14.29 -14.25
C CYS A 325 17.20 -14.27 -15.20
N SER A 326 16.26 -13.34 -15.03
CA SER A 326 15.09 -13.20 -15.91
C SER A 326 15.28 -12.18 -17.04
N VAL A 327 16.15 -11.19 -16.85
CA VAL A 327 16.42 -10.10 -17.81
C VAL A 327 17.22 -10.59 -19.02
N LEU A 328 16.76 -10.25 -20.23
CA LEU A 328 17.42 -10.60 -21.50
C LEU A 328 18.61 -9.71 -21.85
N ASP A 329 18.66 -8.50 -21.31
CA ASP A 329 19.69 -7.52 -21.61
C ASP A 329 21.08 -8.02 -21.20
N ALA A 330 22.10 -7.51 -21.89
CA ALA A 330 23.49 -7.73 -21.52
C ALA A 330 23.76 -7.23 -20.09
N TYR A 331 24.74 -7.84 -19.41
CA TYR A 331 25.16 -7.36 -18.10
C TYR A 331 25.62 -5.90 -18.19
N ILE A 332 25.29 -5.13 -17.16
CA ILE A 332 25.70 -3.73 -17.07
C ILE A 332 27.18 -3.69 -16.70
N SER A 333 28.01 -3.14 -17.56
CA SER A 333 29.42 -2.97 -17.28
C SER A 333 29.69 -1.82 -16.31
N PHE A 334 30.80 -1.89 -15.56
CA PHE A 334 31.23 -0.78 -14.69
C PHE A 334 31.38 0.53 -15.47
N LYS A 335 31.83 0.46 -16.73
CA LYS A 335 31.99 1.63 -17.61
C LYS A 335 30.65 2.32 -17.87
N GLU A 336 29.57 1.57 -18.00
CA GLU A 336 28.24 2.13 -18.22
C GLU A 336 27.72 2.85 -16.98
N ILE A 337 27.75 2.20 -15.81
CA ILE A 337 27.37 2.82 -14.53
C ILE A 337 28.22 4.06 -14.28
N LYS A 338 29.55 3.93 -14.40
CA LYS A 338 30.47 5.04 -14.20
C LYS A 338 30.18 6.19 -15.15
N ARG A 339 29.81 5.92 -16.41
CA ARG A 339 29.52 6.99 -17.39
C ARG A 339 28.19 7.68 -17.10
N ALA A 340 27.17 6.94 -16.68
CA ALA A 340 25.85 7.48 -16.36
C ALA A 340 25.87 8.31 -15.07
N PHE A 341 26.60 7.85 -14.05
CA PHE A 341 26.54 8.41 -12.69
C PHE A 341 27.81 9.15 -12.25
N ARG A 342 28.71 9.48 -13.18
CA ARG A 342 29.93 10.24 -12.88
C ARG A 342 29.58 11.62 -12.31
N GLY A 343 30.16 11.95 -11.16
CA GLY A 343 29.96 13.24 -10.51
C GLY A 343 28.63 13.36 -9.77
N ILE A 344 27.85 12.28 -9.69
CA ILE A 344 26.75 12.10 -8.74
C ILE A 344 27.26 11.31 -7.53
N PHE A 345 28.05 10.26 -7.81
CA PHE A 345 28.74 9.46 -6.79
C PHE A 345 30.25 9.58 -6.97
N ILE A 346 30.99 9.41 -5.86
CA ILE A 346 32.45 9.31 -5.92
C ILE A 346 32.86 7.96 -6.51
N ALA A 347 34.08 7.89 -7.06
CA ALA A 347 34.52 6.70 -7.80
C ALA A 347 34.54 5.41 -6.96
N GLU A 348 34.86 5.51 -5.67
CA GLU A 348 34.86 4.39 -4.73
C GLU A 348 33.44 3.88 -4.45
N GLU A 349 32.47 4.78 -4.27
CA GLU A 349 31.06 4.40 -4.11
C GLU A 349 30.52 3.70 -5.36
N LEU A 350 30.80 4.23 -6.55
CA LEU A 350 30.40 3.59 -7.81
C LEU A 350 31.01 2.20 -7.96
N LYS A 351 32.25 2.03 -7.50
CA LYS A 351 32.90 0.72 -7.51
C LYS A 351 32.20 -0.23 -6.54
N ASN A 352 31.90 0.20 -5.32
CA ASN A 352 31.16 -0.61 -4.34
C ASN A 352 29.76 -1.02 -4.82
N ILE A 353 29.05 -0.12 -5.50
CA ILE A 353 27.74 -0.41 -6.11
C ILE A 353 27.89 -1.47 -7.20
N TYR A 354 28.90 -1.32 -8.06
CA TYR A 354 29.17 -2.28 -9.13
C TYR A 354 29.63 -3.64 -8.59
N ASP A 355 30.51 -3.66 -7.59
CA ASP A 355 31.01 -4.89 -6.98
C ASP A 355 29.85 -5.68 -6.33
N PHE A 356 28.92 -5.00 -5.66
CA PHE A 356 27.67 -5.61 -5.17
C PHE A 356 26.84 -6.25 -6.29
N TYR A 357 26.65 -5.54 -7.40
CA TYR A 357 25.94 -6.07 -8.57
C TYR A 357 26.67 -7.28 -9.18
N ALA A 358 27.96 -7.14 -9.44
CA ALA A 358 28.79 -8.15 -10.08
C ALA A 358 28.86 -9.45 -9.25
N GLU A 359 28.96 -9.31 -7.92
CA GLU A 359 28.92 -10.42 -6.98
C GLU A 359 27.57 -11.13 -7.01
N ALA A 360 26.46 -10.39 -6.96
CA ALA A 360 25.12 -10.96 -7.01
C ALA A 360 24.86 -11.74 -8.30
N VAL A 361 25.26 -11.20 -9.46
CA VAL A 361 25.01 -11.84 -10.76
C VAL A 361 26.07 -12.89 -11.14
N GLY A 362 27.18 -12.96 -10.40
CA GLY A 362 28.28 -13.89 -10.63
C GLY A 362 29.14 -13.58 -11.86
N GLU A 363 29.05 -12.36 -12.41
CA GLU A 363 29.73 -11.95 -13.64
C GLU A 363 30.37 -10.58 -13.45
N SER A 364 31.62 -10.43 -13.90
CA SER A 364 32.33 -9.15 -13.85
C SER A 364 33.05 -8.91 -15.17
N SER A 365 32.63 -7.88 -15.91
CA SER A 365 33.33 -7.45 -17.13
C SER A 365 33.49 -5.93 -17.19
N GLU A 366 34.65 -5.48 -17.65
CA GLU A 366 34.89 -4.07 -17.95
C GLU A 366 34.15 -3.60 -19.22
N SER A 367 33.66 -4.56 -20.02
CA SER A 367 33.00 -4.32 -21.30
C SER A 367 31.62 -4.98 -21.36
N VAL A 368 30.79 -4.56 -22.31
CA VAL A 368 29.45 -5.15 -22.49
C VAL A 368 29.60 -6.49 -23.19
N GLU A 369 29.28 -7.56 -22.48
CA GLU A 369 29.31 -8.93 -23.01
C GLU A 369 27.88 -9.46 -23.21
N PRO A 370 27.63 -10.19 -24.31
CA PRO A 370 26.35 -10.84 -24.52
C PRO A 370 26.14 -11.94 -23.48
N ARG A 371 24.87 -12.20 -23.14
CA ARG A 371 24.50 -13.30 -22.25
C ARG A 371 24.91 -14.65 -22.84
N SER A 372 25.17 -15.61 -21.96
CA SER A 372 25.47 -16.99 -22.36
C SER A 372 24.31 -17.58 -23.18
N LEU A 373 24.62 -18.52 -24.09
CA LEU A 373 23.60 -19.23 -24.87
C LEU A 373 22.57 -19.91 -23.94
N GLN A 374 23.02 -20.46 -22.81
CA GLN A 374 22.15 -21.07 -21.81
C GLN A 374 21.12 -20.07 -21.26
N HIS A 375 21.56 -18.85 -20.95
CA HIS A 375 20.68 -17.79 -20.47
C HIS A 375 19.65 -17.38 -21.54
N LEU A 376 20.11 -17.18 -22.78
CA LEU A 376 19.22 -16.86 -23.91
C LEU A 376 18.17 -17.96 -24.12
N CYS A 377 18.56 -19.23 -24.06
CA CYS A 377 17.62 -20.35 -24.14
C CYS A 377 16.58 -20.33 -23.00
N ARG A 378 17.00 -20.08 -21.75
CA ARG A 378 16.08 -19.99 -20.60
C ARG A 378 15.03 -18.90 -20.81
N SER A 379 15.45 -17.70 -21.20
CA SER A 379 14.53 -16.59 -21.43
C SER A 379 13.60 -16.83 -22.62
N ILE A 380 14.08 -17.49 -23.68
CA ILE A 380 13.23 -17.90 -24.81
C ILE A 380 12.17 -18.90 -24.34
N ILE A 381 12.54 -19.92 -23.55
CA ILE A 381 11.60 -20.89 -22.99
C ILE A 381 10.55 -20.19 -22.13
N ARG A 382 10.95 -19.30 -21.20
CA ARG A 382 10.03 -18.54 -20.35
C ARG A 382 9.05 -17.70 -21.17
N ARG A 383 9.54 -17.01 -22.20
CA ARG A 383 8.70 -16.23 -23.11
C ARG A 383 7.72 -17.12 -23.87
N THR A 384 8.17 -18.23 -24.45
CA THR A 384 7.30 -19.16 -25.17
C THR A 384 6.25 -19.78 -24.27
N LEU A 385 6.60 -20.15 -23.03
CA LEU A 385 5.62 -20.64 -22.05
C LEU A 385 4.56 -19.57 -21.78
N ARG A 386 4.97 -18.32 -21.51
CA ARG A 386 4.04 -17.20 -21.29
C ARG A 386 3.14 -16.92 -22.50
N GLU A 387 3.69 -16.90 -23.71
CA GLU A 387 2.94 -16.71 -24.97
C GLU A 387 1.87 -17.80 -25.17
N ASN A 388 2.13 -19.03 -24.73
CA ASN A 388 1.19 -20.13 -24.77
C ASN A 388 0.27 -20.18 -23.53
N GLN A 389 0.31 -19.16 -22.65
CA GLN A 389 -0.40 -19.11 -21.38
C GLN A 389 -0.10 -20.28 -20.43
N ILE A 390 1.07 -20.92 -20.61
CA ILE A 390 1.61 -21.95 -19.75
C ILE A 390 2.55 -21.28 -18.75
N TRP A 391 2.34 -21.57 -17.48
CA TRP A 391 3.14 -20.99 -16.41
C TRP A 391 4.41 -21.81 -16.22
N ILE A 392 5.48 -21.20 -15.73
CA ILE A 392 6.80 -21.83 -15.76
C ILE A 392 6.83 -23.15 -14.99
N PRO A 393 6.31 -23.25 -13.75
CA PRO A 393 6.28 -24.52 -13.02
C PRO A 393 5.55 -25.63 -13.79
N GLU A 394 4.38 -25.34 -14.36
CA GLU A 394 3.57 -26.29 -15.13
C GLU A 394 4.25 -26.69 -16.43
N GLY A 395 4.83 -25.72 -17.14
CA GLY A 395 5.56 -25.95 -18.39
C GLY A 395 6.77 -26.84 -18.17
N LEU A 396 7.54 -26.61 -17.09
CA LEU A 396 8.69 -27.44 -16.74
C LEU A 396 8.27 -28.88 -16.41
N ARG A 397 7.17 -29.08 -15.66
CA ARG A 397 6.61 -30.40 -15.38
C ARG A 397 6.16 -31.12 -16.66
N GLN A 398 5.54 -30.40 -17.59
CA GLN A 398 5.09 -30.94 -18.89
C GLN A 398 6.24 -31.28 -19.82
N MET A 399 7.38 -30.58 -19.71
CA MET A 399 8.58 -30.83 -20.51
C MET A 399 9.32 -32.12 -20.12
N CYS A 400 8.86 -32.84 -19.08
CA CYS A 400 9.47 -34.08 -18.58
C CYS A 400 10.99 -33.97 -18.38
N LEU A 401 11.46 -32.79 -17.95
CA LEU A 401 12.87 -32.59 -17.65
C LEU A 401 13.26 -33.46 -16.44
N PRO A 402 14.49 -34.02 -16.39
CA PRO A 402 14.93 -34.78 -15.23
C PRO A 402 14.82 -33.93 -13.96
N LYS A 403 14.26 -34.49 -12.87
CA LYS A 403 14.07 -33.82 -11.56
C LYS A 403 15.31 -33.14 -10.97
N ALA A 404 16.51 -33.45 -11.48
CA ALA A 404 17.75 -32.77 -11.11
C ALA A 404 17.89 -31.35 -11.71
N ILE A 405 16.95 -30.93 -12.56
CA ILE A 405 16.92 -29.63 -13.27
C ILE A 405 15.66 -28.81 -12.89
N GLU A 406 14.71 -29.40 -12.15
CA GLU A 406 13.64 -28.68 -11.45
C GLU A 406 14.23 -27.96 -10.21
#